data_AF-A0A954E7Z0-F1
#
_entry.id   AF-A0A954E7Z0-F1
#
_cell.length_a   1.000
_cell.length_b   1.000
_cell.length_c   1.000
_cell.angle_alpha   90.00
_cell.angle_beta   90.00
_cell.angle_gamma   90.00
#
_symmetry.space_group_name_H-M   'P 1'
#
loop_
_entity.id
_entity.type
_entity.pdbx_description
1 polymer ?
#
loop_
_entity_poly.entity_id
_entity_poly.type
_entity_poly.pdbx_seq_one_letter_code
_entity_poly.pdbx_strand_id
1 'polypeptide(L)' 'MLMLNKRIVAIYVDKTNQQWIARDAEGKLWLIPVAEDAWKQRVPFTPTEKTELEPVPGHYKSLLGLPF' A
#
# COMPACT_ATOMS: atom_id res chain seq x y z
N MET A 1 17.49 10.79 -13.68
CA MET A 1 16.12 10.41 -13.28
C MET A 1 16.25 9.45 -12.10
N LEU A 2 16.22 9.96 -10.86
CA LEU A 2 16.38 9.13 -9.67
C LEU A 2 15.17 8.21 -9.56
N MET A 3 15.36 6.93 -9.89
CA MET A 3 14.49 5.87 -9.42
C MET A 3 14.73 5.76 -7.92
N LEU A 4 14.17 6.68 -7.14
CA LEU A 4 13.99 6.47 -5.71
C LEU A 4 13.15 5.20 -5.62
N ASN A 5 13.80 4.08 -5.30
CA ASN A 5 13.13 2.86 -4.89
C ASN A 5 12.13 3.29 -3.81
N LYS A 6 10.84 3.40 -4.19
CA LYS A 6 9.76 3.79 -3.30
C LYS A 6 9.54 2.65 -2.33
N ARG A 7 10.40 2.61 -1.33
CA ARG A 7 10.48 1.57 -0.32
C ARG A 7 9.18 1.58 0.45
N ILE A 8 8.52 0.42 0.55
CA ILE A 8 7.31 0.31 1.33
C ILE A 8 7.65 0.13 2.81
N VAL A 9 7.32 1.14 3.59
CA VAL A 9 7.60 1.14 5.03
C VAL A 9 6.50 0.41 5.79
N ALA A 10 5.24 0.55 5.38
CA ALA A 10 4.09 -0.08 6.04
C ALA A 10 2.99 -0.50 5.06
N ILE A 11 2.22 -1.51 5.44
CA ILE A 11 0.97 -1.91 4.78
C ILE A 11 -0.15 -1.83 5.82
N TYR A 12 -1.33 -1.45 5.36
CA TYR A 12 -2.56 -1.41 6.10
C TYR A 12 -3.64 -2.15 5.32
N VAL A 13 -4.67 -2.61 6.03
CA VAL A 13 -5.96 -2.97 5.44
C VAL A 13 -6.96 -1.87 5.80
N ASP A 14 -7.65 -1.32 4.80
CA ASP A 14 -8.85 -0.52 5.00
C ASP A 14 -10.01 -1.48 5.29
N LYS A 15 -10.47 -1.52 6.55
CA LYS A 15 -11.55 -2.43 6.97
C LYS A 15 -12.90 -2.06 6.36
N THR A 16 -13.10 -0.79 6.03
CA THR A 16 -14.37 -0.28 5.53
C THR A 16 -14.65 -0.81 4.12
N ASN A 17 -13.63 -0.79 3.25
CA ASN A 17 -13.74 -1.22 1.86
C ASN A 17 -13.05 -2.56 1.56
N GLN A 18 -12.40 -3.16 2.56
CA GLN A 18 -11.60 -4.39 2.45
C GLN A 18 -10.48 -4.26 1.41
N GLN A 19 -9.71 -3.19 1.50
CA GLN A 19 -8.68 -2.83 0.51
C GLN A 19 -7.28 -2.78 1.13
N TRP A 20 -6.27 -3.15 0.34
CA TRP A 20 -4.87 -3.07 0.74
C TRP A 20 -4.33 -1.66 0.49
N ILE A 21 -3.79 -1.03 1.53
CA ILE A 21 -3.17 0.29 1.43
C ILE A 21 -1.69 0.17 1.80
N ALA A 22 -0.81 0.64 0.93
CA ALA A 22 0.62 0.73 1.22
C ALA A 22 1.03 2.17 1.51
N ARG A 23 1.94 2.35 2.46
CA ARG A 23 2.59 3.63 2.74
C ARG A 23 4.03 3.59 2.29
N ASP A 24 4.41 4.50 1.41
CA ASP A 24 5.80 4.66 0.99
C ASP A 24 6.63 5.44 2.02
N ALA A 25 7.94 5.47 1.83
CA ALA A 25 8.88 6.19 2.70
C ALA A 25 8.65 7.71 2.75
N GLU A 26 8.00 8.29 1.75
CA GLU A 26 7.60 9.72 1.74
C GLU A 26 6.31 9.95 2.55
N GLY A 27 5.68 8.88 3.02
CA GLY A 27 4.44 8.91 3.77
C GLY A 27 3.17 8.95 2.90
N LYS A 28 3.29 8.82 1.58
CA LYS A 28 2.13 8.77 0.68
C LYS A 28 1.45 7.42 0.76
N LEU A 29 0.13 7.44 0.67
CA LEU A 29 -0.72 6.25 0.71
C LEU A 29 -1.12 5.84 -0.72
N TRP A 30 -1.09 4.54 -0.95
CA TRP A 30 -1.34 3.92 -2.24
C TRP A 30 -2.31 2.76 -2.06
N LEU A 31 -3.40 2.76 -2.83
CA LEU A 31 -4.28 1.61 -2.94
C LEU A 31 -3.59 0.55 -3.80
N ILE A 32 -3.52 -0.67 -3.29
CA ILE A 32 -2.91 -1.83 -3.95
C ILE A 32 -4.03 -2.72 -4.48
N PRO A 33 -4.25 -2.79 -5.81
CA PRO A 33 -5.26 -3.68 -6.38
C PRO A 33 -4.85 -5.14 -6.21
N VAL A 34 -5.84 -6.04 -6.10
CA VAL A 34 -5.60 -7.48 -6.11
C VAL A 34 -5.43 -7.92 -7.57
N ALA A 35 -4.22 -7.77 -8.11
CA ALA A 35 -3.86 -8.11 -9.49
C ALA A 35 -2.41 -8.58 -9.57
N GLU A 36 -2.04 -9.21 -10.70
CA GLU A 36 -0.63 -9.44 -11.02
C GLU A 36 0.11 -8.09 -11.10
N ASP A 37 1.34 -8.02 -10.59
CA ASP A 37 2.11 -6.77 -10.53
C ASP A 37 1.37 -5.63 -9.79
N ALA A 38 0.60 -5.95 -8.75
CA ALA A 38 -0.23 -5.02 -7.98
C ALA A 38 0.44 -3.67 -7.66
N TRP A 39 1.73 -3.69 -7.31
CA TRP A 39 2.48 -2.47 -7.02
C TRP A 39 2.62 -1.52 -8.21
N LYS A 40 2.76 -2.03 -9.45
CA LYS A 40 2.84 -1.20 -10.66
C LYS A 40 1.50 -0.55 -10.99
N GLN A 41 0.41 -1.21 -10.62
CA GLN A 41 -0.97 -0.78 -10.86
C GLN A 41 -1.56 0.04 -9.69
N ARG A 42 -0.74 0.39 -8.70
CA ARG A 42 -1.19 1.16 -7.54
C ARG A 42 -1.75 2.51 -7.97
N VAL A 43 -2.74 2.98 -7.22
CA VAL A 43 -3.32 4.32 -7.41
C VAL A 43 -3.18 5.15 -6.13
N PRO A 44 -3.07 6.48 -6.23
CA PRO A 44 -3.07 7.34 -5.05
C PRO A 44 -4.31 7.09 -4.19
N PHE A 45 -4.13 7.01 -2.88
CA PHE A 45 -5.22 6.84 -1.94
C PHE A 45 -5.25 7.99 -0.93
N THR A 46 -6.44 8.55 -0.76
CA THR A 46 -6.70 9.58 0.26
C THR A 46 -7.71 9.01 1.25
N PRO A 47 -7.31 8.76 2.51
CA PRO A 47 -8.24 8.30 3.53
C PRO A 47 -9.30 9.37 3.80
N THR A 48 -10.50 8.91 4.13
CA THR A 48 -11.63 9.76 4.56
C THR A 48 -11.85 9.57 6.06
N GLU A 49 -12.74 10.38 6.65
CA GLU A 49 -13.12 10.24 8.07
C GLU A 49 -13.71 8.86 8.42
N LYS A 50 -14.20 8.12 7.42
CA LYS A 50 -14.76 6.77 7.58
C LYS A 50 -13.72 5.67 7.40
N THR A 51 -12.51 5.99 6.94
CA THR A 51 -11.49 5.00 6.61
C THR A 51 -10.86 4.45 7.87
N GLU A 52 -10.96 3.14 8.07
CA GLU A 52 -10.35 2.43 9.20
C GLU A 52 -9.13 1.63 8.73
N LEU A 53 -7.94 2.25 8.82
CA LEU A 53 -6.67 1.61 8.45
C LEU A 53 -6.10 0.80 9.63
N GLU A 54 -6.04 -0.51 9.48
CA GLU A 54 -5.37 -1.40 10.43
C GLU A 54 -4.00 -1.83 9.88
N PRO A 55 -2.89 -1.63 10.62
CA PRO A 55 -1.57 -2.05 10.17
C PRO A 55 -1.49 -3.56 10.09
N VAL A 56 -0.91 -4.07 9.01
CA VAL A 56 -0.70 -5.51 8.83
C VAL A 56 0.78 -5.89 8.94
N PRO A 57 1.08 -7.12 9.38
CA PRO A 57 2.44 -7.61 9.44
C PRO A 57 3.18 -7.55 8.09
N GLY A 58 4.50 -7.33 8.16
CA GLY A 58 5.33 -7.15 6.97
C GLY A 58 5.39 -8.34 6.01
N HIS A 59 5.00 -9.56 6.42
CA HIS A 59 5.01 -10.73 5.52
C HIS A 59 4.02 -10.59 4.35
N TYR A 60 2.97 -9.76 4.50
CA TYR A 60 2.05 -9.43 3.41
C TYR A 60 2.73 -8.61 2.29
N LYS A 61 3.89 -7.96 2.55
CA LYS A 61 4.68 -7.27 1.52
C LYS A 61 5.11 -8.22 0.41
N SER A 62 5.53 -9.43 0.77
CA SER A 62 5.95 -10.45 -0.19
C SER A 62 4.76 -10.99 -0.99
N LEU A 63 3.62 -11.21 -0.34
CA LEU A 63 2.40 -11.68 -1.00
C LEU A 63 1.87 -10.67 -2.03
N LEU A 64 2.01 -9.38 -1.76
CA LEU A 64 1.57 -8.29 -2.63
C LEU A 64 2.65 -7.85 -3.65
N GLY A 65 3.80 -8.52 -3.69
CA GLY A 65 4.89 -8.19 -4.62
C GLY A 65 5.44 -6.77 -4.43
N LEU A 66 5.39 -6.23 -3.21
CA LEU A 66 5.82 -4.86 -2.94
C LEU A 66 7.35 -4.74 -2.89
N PRO A 67 7.92 -3.63 -3.40
CA PRO A 67 9.36 -3.37 -3.27
C PRO A 67 9.73 -3.05 -1.83
N PHE A 68 10.70 -3.81 -1.32
CA PHE A 68 11.25 -3.71 0.04
C PHE A 68 12.55 -2.91 0.11
#